data_AF-A0A7V9BKV9-F1
#
_entry.id   AF-A0A7V9BKV9-F1
#
_cell.length_a   1.000
_cell.length_b   1.000
_cell.length_c   1.000
_cell.angle_alpha   90.00
_cell.angle_beta   90.00
_cell.angle_gamma   90.00
#
_symmetry.space_group_name_H-M   'P 1'
#
loop_
_entity.id
_entity.type
_entity.pdbx_description
1 polymer ?
#
loop_
_entity_poly.entity_id
_entity_poly.type
_entity_poly.pdbx_seq_one_letter_code
_entity_poly.pdbx_strand_id
1 'polypeptide(L)'
;MILARIVGTVVATRKDDRLVSNKLMIARPVDPHGKVEGSYLVAVDTVDAGFGETVLIVSGSSARMASGLKDCPVDAAIVGIVDTIQVRDGK
;
A
#
# COMPACT_ATOMS: atom_id res chain seq x y z
N MET A 1 1.13 -6.30 -8.52
CA MET A 1 1.34 -5.83 -7.14
C MET A 1 2.64 -5.02 -7.12
N ILE A 2 2.75 -4.07 -6.21
CA ILE A 2 3.88 -3.13 -6.11
C ILE A 2 4.54 -3.35 -4.76
N LEU A 3 5.88 -3.49 -4.74
CA LEU A 3 6.67 -3.40 -3.51
C LEU A 3 6.80 -1.92 -3.15
N ALA A 4 6.47 -1.56 -1.91
CA ALA A 4 6.58 -0.19 -1.45
C ALA A 4 6.99 -0.12 0.01
N ARG A 5 7.65 0.98 0.40
CA ARG A 5 7.91 1.31 1.80
C ARG A 5 6.88 2.32 2.30
N ILE A 6 6.36 2.10 3.50
CA ILE A 6 5.51 3.07 4.19
C ILE A 6 6.37 4.23 4.72
N VAL A 7 5.99 5.44 4.35
CA VAL A 7 6.74 6.68 4.66
C VAL A 7 5.89 7.73 5.36
N GLY A 8 4.64 7.43 5.68
CA GLY A 8 3.77 8.35 6.41
C GLY A 8 2.30 7.95 6.35
N THR A 9 1.44 8.86 6.80
CA THR A 9 -0.01 8.70 6.80
C THR A 9 -0.70 9.94 6.24
N VAL A 10 -1.93 9.77 5.78
CA VAL A 10 -2.79 10.87 5.34
C VAL A 10 -4.04 10.91 6.21
N VAL A 11 -4.44 12.11 6.64
CA VAL A 11 -5.71 12.34 7.33
C VAL A 11 -6.61 13.19 6.43
N ALA A 12 -7.80 12.66 6.13
CA ALA A 12 -8.84 13.38 5.40
C ALA A 12 -10.12 13.38 6.23
N THR A 13 -10.52 14.55 6.73
CA THR A 13 -11.73 14.71 7.57
C THR A 13 -13.00 14.78 6.73
N ARG A 14 -12.92 15.29 5.50
CA ARG A 14 -14.02 15.34 4.52
C ARG A 14 -13.66 14.40 3.37
N LYS A 15 -14.42 13.32 3.23
CA LYS A 15 -14.18 12.22 2.27
C LYS A 15 -15.49 11.47 2.03
N ASP A 16 -15.50 10.61 1.03
CA ASP A 16 -16.61 9.68 0.78
C ASP A 16 -16.86 8.82 2.04
N ASP A 17 -18.13 8.64 2.40
CA ASP A 17 -18.52 7.94 3.62
C ASP A 17 -18.00 6.49 3.65
N ARG A 18 -17.80 5.86 2.49
CA ARG A 18 -17.25 4.50 2.39
C ARG A 18 -15.75 4.46 2.72
N LEU A 19 -15.07 5.60 2.73
CA LEU A 19 -13.66 5.71 3.13
C LEU A 19 -13.50 6.02 4.63
N VAL A 20 -14.59 6.16 5.37
CA VAL A 20 -14.56 6.32 6.84
C VAL A 20 -14.02 5.03 7.47
N SER A 21 -13.30 5.18 8.59
CA SER A 21 -12.63 4.09 9.33
C SER A 21 -11.47 3.39 8.62
N ASN A 22 -11.13 3.77 7.38
CA ASN A 22 -9.97 3.28 6.68
C ASN A 22 -8.71 4.10 7.01
N LYS A 23 -7.59 3.40 7.28
CA LYS A 23 -6.27 4.00 7.52
C LYS A 23 -5.58 4.26 6.18
N LEU A 24 -5.21 5.51 5.94
CA LEU A 24 -4.58 5.94 4.68
C LEU A 24 -3.08 6.12 4.89
N MET A 25 -2.29 5.38 4.12
CA MET A 25 -0.83 5.35 4.24
C MET A 25 -0.18 5.97 3.02
N ILE A 26 0.85 6.80 3.24
CA ILE A 26 1.74 7.25 2.17
C ILE A 26 2.77 6.15 1.97
N ALA A 27 2.81 5.61 0.75
CA ALA A 27 3.78 4.61 0.35
C ALA A 27 4.70 5.16 -0.74
N ARG A 28 5.95 4.69 -0.74
CA ARG A 28 6.92 4.96 -1.79
C ARG A 28 7.34 3.64 -2.43
N PRO A 29 7.09 3.41 -3.73
CA PRO A 29 7.53 2.18 -4.39
C PRO A 29 9.04 1.97 -4.26
N VAL A 30 9.44 0.71 -4.16
CA VAL A 30 10.83 0.29 -4.06
C VAL A 30 11.09 -0.92 -4.96
N ASP A 31 12.31 -1.05 -5.44
CA ASP A 31 12.79 -2.28 -6.06
C ASP A 31 13.03 -3.38 -5.00
N PRO A 32 13.30 -4.63 -5.41
CA PRO A 32 13.61 -5.72 -4.47
C PRO A 32 14.85 -5.49 -3.58
N HIS A 33 15.72 -4.53 -3.92
CA HIS A 33 16.89 -4.15 -3.13
C HIS A 33 16.60 -2.96 -2.19
N GLY A 34 15.35 -2.49 -2.14
CA GLY A 34 14.92 -1.37 -1.30
C GLY A 34 15.26 0.01 -1.87
N LYS A 35 15.74 0.09 -3.11
CA LYS A 35 15.97 1.36 -3.79
C LYS A 35 14.63 1.96 -4.17
N VAL A 36 14.47 3.25 -3.89
CA VAL A 36 13.25 3.99 -4.19
C VAL A 36 13.03 4.09 -5.70
N GLU A 37 11.81 3.78 -6.13
CA GLU A 37 11.35 3.89 -7.52
C GLU A 37 9.99 4.60 -7.60
N GLY A 38 9.66 5.14 -8.78
CA GLY A 38 8.33 5.72 -9.05
C GLY A 38 7.97 6.96 -8.21
N SER A 39 6.67 7.28 -8.20
CA SER A 39 6.09 8.38 -7.44
C SER A 39 5.43 7.88 -6.16
N TYR A 40 5.19 8.79 -5.20
CA TYR A 40 4.40 8.46 -4.02
C TYR A 40 2.98 8.06 -4.41
N LEU A 41 2.38 7.19 -3.61
CA LEU A 41 0.96 6.85 -3.69
C LEU A 41 0.35 6.76 -2.29
N VAL A 42 -0.98 6.90 -2.23
CA VAL A 42 -1.75 6.69 -1.00
C VAL A 42 -2.46 5.35 -1.13
N ALA A 43 -2.29 4.46 -0.16
CA ALA A 43 -2.95 3.17 -0.14
C ALA A 43 -3.77 3.01 1.15
N VAL A 44 -4.90 2.33 1.06
CA VAL A 44 -5.64 1.91 2.27
C VAL A 44 -4.92 0.74 2.91
N ASP A 45 -4.67 0.85 4.20
CA ASP A 45 -4.09 -0.21 5.01
C ASP A 45 -5.16 -1.18 5.49
N THR A 46 -5.03 -2.44 5.09
CA THR A 46 -5.93 -3.53 5.52
C THR A 46 -5.24 -4.57 6.40
N VAL A 47 -3.95 -4.37 6.69
CA VAL A 47 -3.08 -5.34 7.39
C VAL A 47 -2.35 -4.74 8.59
N ASP A 48 -2.60 -3.47 8.89
CA ASP A 48 -1.99 -2.69 9.97
C ASP A 48 -0.48 -2.48 9.82
N ALA A 49 -0.05 -2.04 8.64
CA ALA A 49 1.34 -1.68 8.37
C ALA A 49 1.82 -0.45 9.16
N GLY A 50 3.06 -0.52 9.62
CA GLY A 50 3.78 0.53 10.33
C GLY A 50 4.68 1.38 9.43
N PHE A 51 5.17 2.49 9.99
CA PHE A 51 6.16 3.34 9.32
C PHE A 51 7.47 2.58 9.10
N GLY A 52 8.03 2.69 7.90
CA GLY A 52 9.30 2.05 7.55
C GLY A 52 9.18 0.58 7.10
N GLU A 53 8.01 -0.04 7.24
CA GLU A 53 7.76 -1.39 6.74
C GLU A 53 7.71 -1.43 5.21
N THR A 54 8.19 -2.54 4.66
CA THR A 54 8.02 -2.88 3.25
C THR A 54 6.73 -3.67 3.10
N VAL A 55 5.92 -3.33 2.13
CA VAL A 55 4.58 -3.87 1.94
C VAL A 55 4.31 -4.24 0.48
N LEU A 56 3.30 -5.09 0.28
CA LEU A 56 2.70 -5.38 -1.02
C LEU A 56 1.41 -4.58 -1.22
N ILE A 57 1.38 -3.83 -2.31
CA ILE A 57 0.20 -3.04 -2.71
C ILE A 57 -0.42 -3.63 -3.97
N VAL A 58 -1.74 -3.83 -3.95
CA VAL A 58 -2.56 -4.03 -5.16
C VAL A 58 -3.09 -2.69 -5.63
N SER A 59 -3.25 -2.52 -6.95
CA SER A 59 -3.75 -1.28 -7.54
C SER A 59 -4.93 -1.52 -8.51
N GLY A 60 -5.61 -0.43 -8.87
CA GLY A 60 -6.77 -0.45 -9.74
C GLY A 60 -7.98 -1.14 -9.09
N SER A 61 -8.81 -1.81 -9.90
CA SER A 61 -10.01 -2.49 -9.41
C SER A 61 -9.73 -3.59 -8.38
N SER A 62 -8.53 -4.17 -8.38
CA SER A 62 -8.12 -5.19 -7.41
C SER A 62 -8.03 -4.65 -5.98
N ALA A 63 -7.82 -3.34 -5.79
CA ALA A 63 -7.82 -2.73 -4.45
C ALA A 63 -9.17 -2.90 -3.74
N ARG A 64 -10.29 -2.90 -4.48
CA ARG A 64 -11.64 -3.13 -3.93
C ARG A 64 -11.92 -4.59 -3.54
N MET A 65 -11.04 -5.52 -3.93
CA MET A 65 -11.13 -6.92 -3.54
C MET A 65 -10.47 -7.20 -2.20
N ALA A 66 -9.69 -6.25 -1.66
CA ALA A 66 -9.08 -6.37 -0.34
C ALA A 66 -10.16 -6.33 0.77
N SER A 67 -9.84 -6.93 1.91
CA SER A 67 -10.77 -7.08 3.04
C SER A 67 -11.35 -5.73 3.46
N GLY A 68 -12.67 -5.64 3.57
CA GLY A 68 -13.37 -4.43 3.99
C GLY A 68 -13.48 -3.31 2.94
N LEU A 69 -12.94 -3.49 1.72
CA LEU A 69 -12.91 -2.44 0.69
C LEU A 69 -13.90 -2.67 -0.47
N LYS A 70 -14.81 -3.62 -0.32
CA LYS A 70 -15.90 -3.80 -1.28
C LYS A 70 -16.68 -2.50 -1.42
N ASP A 71 -16.91 -2.08 -2.67
CA ASP A 71 -17.59 -0.84 -3.04
C ASP A 71 -16.92 0.46 -2.55
N CYS A 72 -15.75 0.42 -1.92
CA CYS A 72 -14.99 1.61 -1.53
C CYS A 72 -14.33 2.27 -2.75
N PRO A 73 -14.28 3.62 -2.83
CA PRO A 73 -13.66 4.33 -3.95
C PRO A 73 -12.13 4.37 -3.79
N VAL A 74 -11.50 3.21 -3.87
CA VAL A 74 -10.05 3.01 -3.68
C VAL A 74 -9.43 2.42 -4.93
N ASP A 75 -8.18 2.81 -5.20
CA ASP A 75 -7.36 2.33 -6.31
C ASP A 75 -6.01 1.78 -5.85
N ALA A 76 -5.72 1.80 -4.54
CA ALA A 76 -4.55 1.16 -3.94
C ALA A 76 -4.88 0.64 -2.53
N ALA A 77 -4.48 -0.61 -2.26
CA ALA A 77 -4.64 -1.23 -0.95
C ALA A 77 -3.39 -2.02 -0.56
N ILE A 78 -2.96 -1.90 0.69
CA ILE A 78 -1.92 -2.72 1.30
C ILE A 78 -2.54 -4.06 1.67
N VAL A 79 -2.00 -5.13 1.09
CA VAL A 79 -2.51 -6.51 1.25
C VAL A 79 -1.54 -7.45 1.93
N GLY A 80 -0.34 -6.97 2.29
CA GLY A 80 0.63 -7.76 3.05
C GLY A 80 1.84 -6.94 3.47
N ILE A 81 2.42 -7.32 4.61
CA ILE A 81 3.71 -6.84 5.09
C ILE A 81 4.77 -7.85 4.62
N VAL A 82 5.91 -7.35 4.15
CA VAL A 82 6.96 -8.18 3.54
C VAL A 82 7.99 -8.55 4.59
N ASP A 83 8.07 -9.85 4.92
CA ASP A 83 9.08 -10.36 5.85
C ASP A 83 10.46 -10.54 5.20
N THR A 84 10.52 -11.01 3.96
CA THR A 84 11.77 -11.30 3.26
C THR A 84 11.61 -11.22 1.75
N ILE A 85 12.65 -10.72 1.07
CA ILE A 85 12.76 -10.68 -0.39
C ILE A 85 14.00 -11.50 -0.78
N GLN A 86 13.84 -12.46 -1.68
CA GLN A 86 14.95 -13.24 -2.24
C GLN A 86 14.99 -13.06 -3.76
N VAL A 87 16.07 -12.46 -4.25
CA VAL A 87 16.34 -12.31 -5.69
C VAL A 87 17.68 -12.97 -5.98
N ARG A 88 17.74 -13.73 -7.08
CA ARG A 88 19.01 -14.24 -7.61
C ARG A 88 19.54 -13.23 -8.61
N ASP A 89 20.71 -12.69 -8.35
CA ASP A 89 21.40 -11.87 -9.35
C ASP A 89 21.73 -12.76 -10.55
N GLY A 90 21.30 -12.33 -11.74
CA GLY A 90 21.59 -13.04 -12.99
C GLY A 90 23.10 -13.05 -13.24
N LYS A 91 23.64 -14.22 -13.59
CA LYS A 91 24.94 -14.32 -14.26
C LYS A 91 24.80 -13.90 -15.72
#